data_AF-A0A7X7U2W3-F1
#
_entry.id   AF-A0A7X7U2W3-F1
#
_cell.length_a   1.000
_cell.length_b   1.000
_cell.length_c   1.000
_cell.angle_alpha   90.00
_cell.angle_beta   90.00
_cell.angle_gamma   90.00
#
_symmetry.space_group_name_H-M   'P 1'
#
loop_
_entity.id
_entity.type
_entity.pdbx_description
1 polymer ?
#
loop_
_entity_poly.entity_id
_entity_poly.type
_entity_poly.pdbx_seq_one_letter_code
_entity_poly.pdbx_strand_id
1 'polypeptide(L)'
;MLLAIGASGCHRQDAARPQLDVTKDGTHQSGPWTYEYATRLKGTRSEGYYGKLSYEGREVPEPANLNDYYETPWGRIYWVGQSVMLFGVHGWMPNPVAREPEGQALTDPGKLAGQAFSVRVKVLTPEELGTPDRIETDPKVLEALKSFDLKEAHVQGDWFDVSENWVTLHDTKRWGHFEMRMAQPDPSRPLALEFRNTGDFTITTSRQMNSMAALIPPDRSGDSEFIALPPQINTVRAIQCKLTPVVGDALDLFLVCQVEGSRKKK
;
A
#
# COMPACT_ATOMS: atom_id res chain seq x y z
N MET A 1 20.38 34.32 57.36
CA MET A 1 20.24 32.86 57.46
C MET A 1 19.43 32.42 56.24
N LEU A 2 20.07 31.69 55.33
CA LEU A 2 19.59 31.39 53.97
C LEU A 2 18.31 30.54 53.97
N LEU A 3 17.39 30.86 53.04
CA LEU A 3 16.32 29.97 52.59
C LEU A 3 16.91 28.79 51.80
N ALA A 4 16.59 27.57 52.20
CA ALA A 4 16.74 26.38 51.37
C ALA A 4 15.41 26.12 50.64
N ILE A 5 15.37 26.36 49.33
CA ILE A 5 14.26 25.97 48.47
C ILE A 5 14.51 24.53 48.04
N GLY A 6 13.62 23.63 48.46
CA GLY A 6 13.63 22.23 48.08
C GLY A 6 13.39 22.06 46.58
N ALA A 7 14.35 21.45 45.89
CA ALA A 7 14.16 20.95 44.54
C ALA A 7 13.25 19.72 44.60
N SER A 8 11.95 19.91 44.35
CA SER A 8 11.06 18.81 43.97
C SER A 8 11.39 18.41 42.54
N GLY A 9 12.25 17.40 42.39
CA GLY A 9 12.43 16.71 41.13
C GLY A 9 11.13 15.99 40.76
N CYS A 10 10.40 16.53 39.79
CA CYS A 10 9.37 15.79 39.06
C CYS A 10 10.04 14.63 38.32
N HIS A 11 10.16 13.47 38.98
CA HIS A 11 10.31 12.21 38.29
C HIS A 11 9.01 11.93 37.54
N ARG A 12 8.95 12.36 36.27
CA ARG A 12 8.02 11.81 35.30
C ARG A 12 8.44 10.37 35.12
N GLN A 13 7.74 9.45 35.78
CA GLN A 13 7.88 8.02 35.52
C GLN A 13 7.55 7.80 34.04
N ASP A 14 8.59 7.59 33.23
CA ASP A 14 8.46 6.90 31.97
C ASP A 14 7.91 5.52 32.30
N ALA A 15 6.59 5.35 32.15
CA ALA A 15 5.97 4.04 32.20
C ALA A 15 6.71 3.15 31.21
N ALA A 16 7.34 2.08 31.70
CA ALA A 16 8.08 1.15 30.88
C ALA A 16 7.18 0.68 29.73
N ARG A 17 7.56 1.02 28.50
CA ARG A 17 6.82 0.57 27.31
C ARG A 17 6.79 -0.97 27.32
N PRO A 18 5.63 -1.61 27.10
CA PRO A 18 5.58 -3.05 26.97
C PRO A 18 6.51 -3.47 25.83
N GLN A 19 7.51 -4.31 26.10
CA GLN A 19 8.38 -4.83 25.06
C GLN A 19 7.64 -5.91 24.27
N LEU A 20 7.77 -5.85 22.94
CA LEU A 20 7.24 -6.88 22.05
C LEU A 20 8.17 -8.10 22.09
N ASP A 21 7.68 -9.21 22.65
CA ASP A 21 8.41 -10.48 22.62
C ASP A 21 8.20 -11.17 21.28
N VAL A 22 9.01 -10.81 20.28
CA VAL A 22 9.01 -11.45 18.94
C VAL A 22 9.80 -12.76 18.91
N THR A 23 10.13 -13.37 20.05
CA THR A 23 10.76 -14.70 20.10
C THR A 23 9.74 -15.84 20.07
N LYS A 24 8.46 -15.51 20.23
CA LYS A 24 7.34 -16.45 20.23
C LYS A 24 6.28 -15.99 19.24
N ASP A 25 5.72 -16.96 18.54
CA ASP A 25 4.53 -16.72 17.74
C ASP A 25 3.37 -16.31 18.66
N GLY A 26 2.56 -15.36 18.21
CA GLY A 26 1.42 -14.91 19.00
C GLY A 26 0.83 -13.58 18.55
N THR A 27 -0.28 -13.25 19.20
CA THR A 27 -0.97 -11.98 19.04
C THR A 27 -0.72 -11.12 20.27
N HIS A 28 -0.23 -9.91 20.04
CA HIS A 28 0.05 -8.90 21.06
C HIS A 28 -0.96 -7.76 20.88
N GLN A 29 -1.65 -7.39 21.97
CA GLN A 29 -2.64 -6.31 21.95
C GLN A 29 -2.27 -5.22 22.95
N SER A 30 -2.40 -3.96 22.53
CA SER A 30 -2.17 -2.80 23.39
C SER A 30 -3.00 -1.61 22.90
N GLY A 31 -4.05 -1.26 23.66
CA GLY A 31 -5.02 -0.26 23.24
C GLY A 31 -5.69 -0.65 21.91
N PRO A 32 -5.77 0.26 20.92
CA PRO A 32 -6.35 -0.05 19.61
C PRO A 32 -5.42 -0.91 18.73
N TRP A 33 -4.16 -1.10 19.11
CA TRP A 33 -3.19 -1.82 18.29
C TRP A 33 -3.23 -3.33 18.56
N THR A 34 -3.18 -4.10 17.48
CA THR A 34 -2.97 -5.54 17.48
C THR A 34 -1.79 -5.86 16.56
N TYR A 35 -0.79 -6.58 17.08
CA TYR A 35 0.34 -7.08 16.31
C TYR A 35 0.38 -8.60 16.37
N GLU A 36 0.35 -9.24 15.21
CA GLU A 36 0.46 -10.69 15.09
C GLU A 36 1.84 -11.03 14.54
N TYR A 37 2.53 -11.94 15.23
CA TYR A 37 3.83 -12.45 14.80
C TYR A 37 3.75 -13.96 14.59
N ALA A 38 4.26 -14.42 13.46
CA ALA A 38 4.28 -15.83 13.12
C ALA A 38 5.60 -16.23 12.47
N THR A 39 6.13 -17.39 12.88
CA THR A 39 7.29 -18.02 12.28
C THR A 39 6.84 -19.21 11.43
N ARG A 40 7.17 -19.23 10.15
CA ARG A 40 6.90 -20.37 9.25
C ARG A 40 8.16 -21.21 9.08
N LEU A 41 7.95 -22.53 8.89
CA LEU A 41 9.02 -23.50 8.62
C LEU A 41 10.16 -23.46 9.65
N LYS A 42 9.79 -23.34 10.93
CA LYS A 42 10.71 -23.20 12.06
C LYS A 42 11.72 -24.35 12.11
N GLY A 43 13.01 -24.03 12.28
CA GLY A 43 14.12 -24.98 12.34
C GLY A 43 14.61 -25.45 10.97
N THR A 44 14.16 -24.85 9.87
CA THR A 44 14.64 -25.17 8.52
C THR A 44 15.47 -24.04 7.92
N ARG A 45 16.23 -24.33 6.86
CA ARG A 45 16.92 -23.31 6.05
C ARG A 45 15.97 -22.29 5.37
N SER A 46 14.67 -22.55 5.43
CA SER A 46 13.61 -21.74 4.82
C SER A 46 12.70 -21.13 5.89
N GLU A 47 13.21 -20.93 7.11
CA GLU A 47 12.49 -20.24 8.18
C GLU A 47 12.14 -18.80 7.74
N GLY A 48 10.89 -18.41 7.96
CA GLY A 48 10.37 -17.10 7.61
C GLY A 48 9.61 -16.47 8.78
N TYR A 49 9.76 -15.17 8.95
CA TYR A 49 9.14 -14.38 10.02
C TYR A 49 8.16 -13.38 9.41
N TYR A 50 6.94 -13.39 9.92
CA TYR A 50 5.84 -12.60 9.38
C TYR A 50 5.22 -11.79 10.49
N GLY A 51 5.20 -10.47 10.33
CA GLY A 51 4.47 -9.58 11.21
C GLY A 51 3.30 -8.91 10.49
N LYS A 52 2.14 -8.91 11.14
CA LYS A 52 0.93 -8.23 10.70
C LYS A 52 0.53 -7.21 11.75
N LEU A 53 0.22 -5.99 11.31
CA LEU A 53 -0.15 -4.89 12.19
C LEU A 53 -1.59 -4.45 11.89
N SER A 54 -2.37 -4.29 12.94
CA SER A 54 -3.76 -3.85 12.86
C SER A 54 -4.07 -2.76 13.88
N TYR A 55 -5.00 -1.88 13.53
CA TYR A 55 -5.53 -0.82 14.39
C TYR A 55 -7.06 -0.93 14.43
N GLU A 56 -7.65 -0.97 15.63
CA GLU A 56 -9.09 -1.18 15.85
C GLU A 56 -9.64 -2.42 15.11
N GLY A 57 -8.85 -3.50 15.10
CA GLY A 57 -9.18 -4.76 14.43
C GLY A 57 -9.04 -4.74 12.90
N ARG A 58 -8.47 -3.67 12.32
CA ARG A 58 -8.26 -3.53 10.86
C ARG A 58 -6.78 -3.54 10.54
N GLU A 59 -6.38 -4.35 9.57
CA GLU A 59 -5.01 -4.36 9.08
C GLU A 59 -4.65 -2.98 8.51
N VAL A 60 -3.53 -2.41 8.97
CA VAL A 60 -3.09 -1.11 8.45
C VAL A 60 -2.59 -1.29 7.02
N PRO A 61 -2.93 -0.36 6.10
CA PRO A 61 -2.52 -0.48 4.71
C PRO A 61 -1.00 -0.44 4.58
N GLU A 62 -0.48 -1.17 3.60
CA GLU A 62 0.94 -1.14 3.29
C GLU A 62 1.37 0.27 2.89
N PRO A 63 2.46 0.81 3.46
CA PRO A 63 2.96 2.14 3.13
C PRO A 63 3.64 2.12 1.76
N ALA A 64 4.15 3.25 1.32
CA ALA A 64 4.72 3.43 -0.01
C ALA A 64 6.22 3.18 -0.10
N ASN A 65 6.97 3.19 1.01
CA ASN A 65 8.39 2.84 1.03
C ASN A 65 8.70 1.70 2.02
N LEU A 66 9.87 1.09 1.88
CA LEU A 66 10.44 0.22 2.91
C LEU A 66 10.89 1.08 4.10
N ASN A 67 10.94 0.46 5.28
CA ASN A 67 11.27 1.10 6.55
C ASN A 67 10.34 2.25 6.98
N ASP A 68 9.25 2.53 6.25
CA ASP A 68 8.17 3.38 6.75
C ASP A 68 7.56 2.71 7.98
N TYR A 69 7.25 3.48 9.02
CA TYR A 69 6.91 2.90 10.32
C TYR A 69 5.74 3.59 11.01
N TYR A 70 5.04 2.82 11.84
CA TYR A 70 4.11 3.36 12.83
C TYR A 70 4.79 3.48 14.19
N GLU A 71 4.50 4.57 14.90
CA GLU A 71 4.75 4.63 16.34
C GLU A 71 3.63 3.88 17.06
N THR A 72 3.97 2.76 17.68
CA THR A 72 3.04 1.90 18.42
C THR A 72 3.38 1.92 19.92
N PRO A 73 2.50 1.40 20.79
CA PRO A 73 2.79 1.24 22.21
C PRO A 73 4.05 0.40 22.50
N TRP A 74 4.44 -0.48 21.57
CA TRP A 74 5.63 -1.33 21.68
C TRP A 74 6.90 -0.69 21.10
N GLY A 75 6.81 0.53 20.57
CA GLY A 75 7.89 1.19 19.84
C GLY A 75 7.58 1.29 18.35
N ARG A 76 8.63 1.50 17.54
CA ARG A 76 8.51 1.62 16.09
C ARG A 76 8.33 0.25 15.47
N ILE A 77 7.33 0.11 14.61
CA ILE A 77 7.12 -1.09 13.80
C ILE A 77 7.22 -0.67 12.33
N TYR A 78 8.18 -1.25 11.64
CA TYR A 78 8.64 -0.89 10.29
C TYR A 78 8.03 -1.82 9.25
N TRP A 79 7.62 -1.28 8.12
CA TRP A 79 7.28 -2.09 6.96
C TRP A 79 8.54 -2.54 6.24
N VAL A 80 8.79 -3.85 6.21
CA VAL A 80 9.98 -4.44 5.57
C VAL A 80 9.66 -5.09 4.21
N GLY A 81 8.42 -4.95 3.74
CA GLY A 81 7.96 -5.50 2.46
C GLY A 81 7.47 -6.94 2.56
N GLN A 82 6.91 -7.42 1.45
CA GLN A 82 6.54 -8.82 1.25
C GLN A 82 7.53 -9.42 0.26
N SER A 83 8.54 -10.17 0.71
CA SER A 83 9.46 -10.87 -0.21
C SER A 83 8.79 -12.02 -0.98
N VAL A 84 9.23 -12.27 -2.22
CA VAL A 84 8.84 -13.41 -3.08
C VAL A 84 9.28 -14.76 -2.50
N MET A 85 10.17 -14.78 -1.52
CA MET A 85 10.63 -16.03 -0.91
C MET A 85 9.79 -16.33 0.33
N LEU A 86 9.51 -17.61 0.61
CA LEU A 86 8.84 -18.03 1.85
C LEU A 86 9.70 -17.88 3.11
N PHE A 87 10.94 -17.44 2.94
CA PHE A 87 11.94 -17.36 3.99
C PHE A 87 12.49 -15.94 4.10
N GLY A 88 12.92 -15.59 5.31
CA GLY A 88 13.35 -14.23 5.64
C GLY A 88 12.29 -13.45 6.41
N VAL A 89 12.39 -12.12 6.36
CA VAL A 89 11.65 -11.19 7.22
C VAL A 89 10.61 -10.46 6.37
N HIS A 90 9.33 -10.51 6.77
CA HIS A 90 8.20 -10.01 5.98
C HIS A 90 7.21 -9.20 6.80
N GLY A 91 6.55 -8.26 6.13
CA GLY A 91 5.44 -7.48 6.67
C GLY A 91 5.89 -6.35 7.60
N TRP A 92 5.20 -6.21 8.73
CA TRP A 92 5.48 -5.22 9.77
C TRP A 92 6.41 -5.80 10.81
N MET A 93 7.57 -5.20 11.07
CA MET A 93 8.62 -5.78 11.92
C MET A 93 9.22 -4.75 12.86
N PRO A 94 9.71 -5.17 14.05
CA PRO A 94 10.28 -4.24 15.03
C PRO A 94 11.63 -3.65 14.61
N ASN A 95 12.32 -4.28 13.65
CA ASN A 95 13.61 -3.83 13.15
C ASN A 95 13.49 -3.44 11.67
N PRO A 96 14.14 -2.34 11.24
CA PRO A 96 14.19 -1.95 9.84
C PRO A 96 15.12 -2.88 9.04
N VAL A 97 14.97 -2.85 7.71
CA VAL A 97 15.91 -3.46 6.78
C VAL A 97 17.20 -2.64 6.77
N ALA A 98 18.29 -3.22 7.27
CA ALA A 98 19.55 -2.50 7.54
C ALA A 98 20.26 -1.90 6.30
N ARG A 99 19.98 -2.41 5.10
CA ARG A 99 20.59 -1.94 3.84
C ARG A 99 19.75 -0.90 3.10
N GLU A 100 18.51 -0.70 3.54
CA GLU A 100 17.58 0.23 2.94
C GLU A 100 17.67 1.60 3.63
N PRO A 101 17.30 2.70 2.96
CA PRO A 101 17.21 4.02 3.58
C PRO A 101 16.32 4.01 4.82
N GLU A 102 16.54 4.98 5.72
CA GLU A 102 15.61 5.21 6.82
C GLU A 102 14.26 5.66 6.25
N GLY A 103 13.19 4.98 6.65
CA GLY A 103 11.84 5.35 6.24
C GLY A 103 11.23 6.42 7.14
N GLN A 104 10.02 6.85 6.80
CA GLN A 104 9.34 7.94 7.50
C GLN A 104 8.26 7.44 8.46
N ALA A 105 8.00 8.25 9.49
CA ALA A 105 6.87 8.02 10.39
C ALA A 105 5.54 8.19 9.63
N LEU A 106 4.66 7.20 9.76
CA LEU A 106 3.34 7.20 9.17
C LEU A 106 2.34 7.90 10.07
N THR A 107 1.34 8.52 9.45
CA THR A 107 0.24 9.17 10.18
C THR A 107 -0.57 8.14 10.94
N ASP A 108 -0.76 8.38 12.24
CA ASP A 108 -1.59 7.54 13.12
C ASP A 108 -2.95 7.16 12.49
N PRO A 109 -3.32 5.87 12.43
CA PRO A 109 -4.56 5.44 11.79
C PRO A 109 -5.83 6.06 12.38
N GLY A 110 -5.86 6.33 13.69
CA GLY A 110 -6.97 7.02 14.35
C GLY A 110 -7.12 8.48 13.91
N LYS A 111 -6.04 9.12 13.45
CA LYS A 111 -6.10 10.46 12.83
C LYS A 111 -6.57 10.43 11.38
N LEU A 112 -6.33 9.32 10.68
CA LEU A 112 -6.79 9.09 9.31
C LEU A 112 -8.29 8.72 9.28
N ALA A 113 -8.81 8.14 10.35
CA ALA A 113 -10.24 7.86 10.49
C ALA A 113 -11.08 9.13 10.32
N GLY A 114 -12.05 9.11 9.40
CA GLY A 114 -12.92 10.26 9.09
C GLY A 114 -12.30 11.29 8.13
N GLN A 115 -11.10 11.05 7.61
CA GLN A 115 -10.55 11.86 6.53
C GLN A 115 -11.07 11.41 5.17
N ALA A 116 -11.44 12.37 4.32
CA ALA A 116 -11.68 12.17 2.90
C ALA A 116 -10.39 12.46 2.14
N PHE A 117 -9.90 11.48 1.38
CA PHE A 117 -8.71 11.61 0.56
C PHE A 117 -9.09 11.96 -0.88
N SER A 118 -8.30 12.84 -1.51
CA SER A 118 -8.35 13.04 -2.95
C SER A 118 -7.30 12.15 -3.61
N VAL A 119 -7.70 11.41 -4.64
CA VAL A 119 -6.80 10.55 -5.41
C VAL A 119 -6.81 11.04 -6.85
N ARG A 120 -5.63 11.27 -7.40
CA ARG A 120 -5.44 11.51 -8.83
C ARG A 120 -4.80 10.30 -9.47
N VAL A 121 -5.17 10.04 -10.72
CA VAL A 121 -4.64 8.92 -11.50
C VAL A 121 -4.17 9.41 -12.86
N LYS A 122 -3.05 8.84 -13.29
CA LYS A 122 -2.53 8.93 -14.66
C LYS A 122 -2.60 7.56 -15.29
N VAL A 123 -3.03 7.48 -16.55
CA VAL A 123 -3.19 6.24 -17.32
C VAL A 123 -2.12 6.20 -18.40
N LEU A 124 -1.38 5.10 -18.43
CA LEU A 124 -0.18 4.91 -19.22
C LEU A 124 -0.23 3.54 -19.91
N THR A 125 0.47 3.39 -21.03
CA THR A 125 0.66 2.13 -21.75
C THR A 125 2.13 1.92 -22.12
N PRO A 126 2.57 0.67 -22.32
CA PRO A 126 3.94 0.39 -22.75
C PRO A 126 4.17 0.78 -24.22
N GLU A 127 3.09 0.81 -25.02
CA GLU A 127 3.12 1.12 -26.44
C GLU A 127 2.07 2.20 -26.77
N GLU A 128 2.26 2.89 -27.89
CA GLU A 128 1.31 3.85 -28.42
C GLU A 128 -0.01 3.16 -28.83
N LEU A 129 -1.12 3.52 -28.19
CA LEU A 129 -2.46 3.06 -28.60
C LEU A 129 -3.19 4.03 -29.53
N GLY A 130 -2.73 5.29 -29.63
CA GLY A 130 -3.36 6.32 -30.47
C GLY A 130 -2.67 7.68 -30.40
N THR A 131 -3.07 8.59 -31.29
CA THR A 131 -2.45 9.91 -31.49
C THR A 131 -3.23 11.07 -30.85
N PRO A 132 -2.56 12.16 -30.40
CA PRO A 132 -1.10 12.31 -30.37
C PRO A 132 -0.50 11.60 -29.17
N ASP A 133 0.51 10.78 -29.45
CA ASP A 133 1.32 10.15 -28.44
C ASP A 133 2.06 11.19 -27.60
N ARG A 134 2.02 11.01 -26.28
CA ARG A 134 2.77 11.82 -25.33
C ARG A 134 3.54 10.88 -24.41
N ILE A 135 4.83 10.77 -24.66
CA ILE A 135 5.74 10.03 -23.79
C ILE A 135 5.78 10.67 -22.40
N GLU A 136 5.72 9.84 -21.36
CA GLU A 136 5.87 10.26 -19.98
C GLU A 136 7.28 10.78 -19.69
N THR A 137 7.37 11.91 -19.00
CA THR A 137 8.65 12.55 -18.66
C THR A 137 8.80 12.85 -17.16
N ASP A 138 7.73 12.68 -16.37
CA ASP A 138 7.83 12.88 -14.92
C ASP A 138 8.69 11.77 -14.29
N PRO A 139 9.86 12.11 -13.71
CA PRO A 139 10.77 11.12 -13.16
C PRO A 139 10.16 10.34 -12.01
N LYS A 140 9.21 10.92 -11.26
CA LYS A 140 8.53 10.25 -10.15
C LYS A 140 7.55 9.18 -10.64
N VAL A 141 6.90 9.44 -11.78
CA VAL A 141 6.02 8.47 -12.45
C VAL A 141 6.85 7.33 -13.02
N LEU A 142 7.93 7.64 -13.75
CA LEU A 142 8.82 6.64 -14.32
C LEU A 142 9.49 5.78 -13.23
N GLU A 143 9.90 6.37 -12.11
CA GLU A 143 10.45 5.63 -10.97
C GLU A 143 9.44 4.60 -10.42
N ALA A 144 8.16 4.98 -10.30
CA ALA A 144 7.12 4.07 -9.82
C ALA A 144 6.90 2.89 -10.78
N LEU A 145 7.07 3.11 -12.08
CA LEU A 145 6.90 2.10 -13.13
C LEU A 145 8.08 1.14 -13.28
N LYS A 146 9.27 1.46 -12.76
CA LYS A 146 10.46 0.57 -12.83
C LYS A 146 10.20 -0.83 -12.28
N SER A 147 9.33 -0.93 -11.27
CA SER A 147 8.88 -2.20 -10.69
C SER A 147 8.23 -3.16 -11.69
N PHE A 148 7.73 -2.64 -12.82
CA PHE A 148 7.13 -3.38 -13.92
C PHE A 148 8.07 -3.50 -15.14
N ASP A 149 9.36 -3.19 -14.99
CA ASP A 149 10.37 -3.17 -16.05
C ASP A 149 10.05 -2.21 -17.23
N LEU A 150 9.23 -1.19 -16.96
CA LEU A 150 8.96 -0.12 -17.93
C LEU A 150 10.02 0.97 -17.85
N LYS A 151 10.68 1.21 -18.98
CA LYS A 151 11.65 2.32 -19.15
C LYS A 151 11.03 3.55 -19.81
N GLU A 152 9.99 3.32 -20.59
CA GLU A 152 9.21 4.32 -21.31
C GLU A 152 7.74 3.97 -21.14
N ALA A 153 6.88 4.99 -21.17
CA ALA A 153 5.44 4.82 -21.09
C ALA A 153 4.73 5.94 -21.85
N HIS A 154 3.63 5.60 -22.51
CA HIS A 154 2.83 6.49 -23.34
C HIS A 154 1.57 6.91 -22.58
N VAL A 155 1.31 8.21 -22.50
CA VAL A 155 0.16 8.75 -21.76
C VAL A 155 -1.13 8.57 -22.54
N GLN A 156 -2.06 7.79 -21.97
CA GLN A 156 -3.43 7.62 -22.48
C GLN A 156 -4.42 8.55 -21.78
N GLY A 157 -4.15 8.90 -20.52
CA GLY A 157 -4.94 9.85 -19.74
C GLY A 157 -4.03 10.58 -18.76
N ASP A 158 -3.97 11.92 -18.86
CA ASP A 158 -3.19 12.71 -17.91
C ASP A 158 -3.88 12.78 -16.54
N TRP A 159 -3.18 13.27 -15.53
CA TRP A 159 -3.65 13.37 -14.15
C TRP A 159 -5.08 13.91 -14.00
N PHE A 160 -6.03 13.04 -13.67
CA PHE A 160 -7.42 13.39 -13.35
C PHE A 160 -7.81 12.91 -11.95
N ASP A 161 -8.78 13.59 -11.34
CA ASP A 161 -9.33 13.22 -10.03
C ASP A 161 -10.26 12.01 -10.15
N VAL A 162 -10.09 11.04 -9.25
CA VAL A 162 -10.97 9.88 -9.14
C VAL A 162 -12.03 10.17 -8.08
N SER A 163 -13.30 9.94 -8.44
CA SER A 163 -14.45 10.11 -7.55
C SER A 163 -15.12 8.77 -7.25
N GLU A 164 -16.22 8.80 -6.49
CA GLU A 164 -17.06 7.61 -6.25
C GLU A 164 -17.86 7.17 -7.50
N ASN A 165 -17.90 8.00 -8.55
CA ASN A 165 -18.48 7.64 -9.82
C ASN A 165 -17.48 6.87 -10.69
N TRP A 166 -17.99 5.92 -11.46
CA TRP A 166 -17.20 5.17 -12.43
C TRP A 166 -16.63 6.10 -13.51
N VAL A 167 -15.34 5.94 -13.77
CA VAL A 167 -14.63 6.54 -14.90
C VAL A 167 -14.16 5.43 -15.82
N THR A 168 -14.43 5.60 -17.11
CA THR A 168 -13.94 4.71 -18.16
C THR A 168 -12.45 4.94 -18.36
N LEU A 169 -11.66 3.90 -18.17
CA LEU A 169 -10.22 3.90 -18.46
C LEU A 169 -9.94 3.39 -19.87
N HIS A 170 -10.76 2.45 -20.34
CA HIS A 170 -10.64 1.88 -21.68
C HIS A 170 -11.99 1.32 -22.15
N ASP A 171 -12.33 1.49 -23.41
CA ASP A 171 -13.57 0.96 -23.98
C ASP A 171 -13.38 0.54 -25.44
N THR A 172 -13.33 -0.76 -25.68
CA THR A 172 -13.23 -1.31 -27.02
C THR A 172 -13.95 -2.65 -27.12
N LYS A 173 -14.32 -3.03 -28.34
CA LYS A 173 -14.87 -4.37 -28.61
C LYS A 173 -13.89 -5.51 -28.29
N ARG A 174 -12.57 -5.23 -28.33
CA ARG A 174 -11.54 -6.26 -28.19
C ARG A 174 -11.26 -6.60 -26.73
N TRP A 175 -11.12 -5.59 -25.88
CA TRP A 175 -10.72 -5.75 -24.47
C TRP A 175 -11.82 -5.45 -23.45
N GLY A 176 -13.03 -5.14 -23.95
CA GLY A 176 -14.18 -4.82 -23.11
C GLY A 176 -14.19 -3.37 -22.65
N HIS A 177 -15.02 -3.14 -21.63
CA HIS A 177 -15.25 -1.86 -21.00
C HIS A 177 -14.64 -1.90 -19.60
N PHE A 178 -13.51 -1.22 -19.43
CA PHE A 178 -12.74 -1.19 -18.20
C PHE A 178 -12.92 0.14 -17.48
N GLU A 179 -13.40 0.07 -16.24
CA GLU A 179 -13.75 1.23 -15.44
C GLU A 179 -13.10 1.16 -14.06
N MET A 180 -12.93 2.34 -13.46
CA MET A 180 -12.40 2.52 -12.12
C MET A 180 -13.27 3.51 -11.34
N ARG A 181 -13.28 3.40 -10.01
CA ARG A 181 -13.72 4.46 -9.11
C ARG A 181 -12.98 4.41 -7.79
N MET A 182 -13.15 5.45 -6.97
CA MET A 182 -12.90 5.35 -5.54
C MET A 182 -13.87 4.35 -4.94
N ALA A 183 -13.34 3.37 -4.18
CA ALA A 183 -14.17 2.47 -3.41
C ALA A 183 -15.01 3.29 -2.43
N GLN A 184 -16.26 2.88 -2.21
CA GLN A 184 -17.13 3.59 -1.28
C GLN A 184 -16.45 3.70 0.09
N PRO A 185 -16.54 4.86 0.76
CA PRO A 185 -15.95 5.05 2.07
C PRO A 185 -16.61 4.13 3.09
N ASP A 186 -16.00 2.98 3.30
CA ASP A 186 -16.37 2.02 4.33
C ASP A 186 -15.43 2.27 5.51
N PRO A 187 -15.94 2.58 6.70
CA PRO A 187 -15.10 2.68 7.89
C PRO A 187 -14.22 1.45 8.03
N SER A 188 -14.70 0.27 7.65
CA SER A 188 -13.99 -1.01 7.76
C SER A 188 -12.93 -1.30 6.71
N ARG A 189 -12.78 -0.46 5.67
CA ARG A 189 -11.83 -0.69 4.56
C ARG A 189 -10.82 0.46 4.44
N PRO A 190 -9.56 0.16 4.07
CA PRO A 190 -8.60 1.21 3.74
C PRO A 190 -9.08 2.02 2.53
N LEU A 191 -8.49 3.20 2.32
CA LEU A 191 -8.62 3.93 1.07
C LEU A 191 -8.27 3.00 -0.08
N ALA A 192 -9.21 2.79 -1.01
CA ALA A 192 -9.04 1.83 -2.08
C ALA A 192 -9.65 2.32 -3.39
N LEU A 193 -9.13 1.76 -4.49
CA LEU A 193 -9.73 1.85 -5.81
C LEU A 193 -10.51 0.57 -6.09
N GLU A 194 -11.65 0.71 -6.74
CA GLU A 194 -12.45 -0.39 -7.25
C GLU A 194 -12.38 -0.39 -8.77
N PHE A 195 -12.19 -1.57 -9.34
CA PHE A 195 -12.07 -1.79 -10.78
C PHE A 195 -13.07 -2.82 -11.23
N ARG A 196 -13.57 -2.68 -12.46
CA ARG A 196 -14.38 -3.71 -13.11
C ARG A 196 -14.12 -3.72 -14.61
N ASN A 197 -14.32 -4.88 -15.22
CA ASN A 197 -14.31 -5.03 -16.67
C ASN A 197 -15.48 -5.91 -17.11
N THR A 198 -16.05 -5.64 -18.29
CA THR A 198 -16.97 -6.57 -18.95
C THR A 198 -16.29 -7.82 -19.48
N GLY A 199 -14.96 -7.79 -19.70
CA GLY A 199 -14.12 -8.93 -20.04
C GLY A 199 -13.23 -9.39 -18.88
N ASP A 200 -12.35 -10.36 -19.15
CA ASP A 200 -11.37 -10.82 -18.17
C ASP A 200 -10.26 -9.80 -17.95
N PHE A 201 -9.91 -9.57 -16.68
CA PHE A 201 -8.77 -8.74 -16.31
C PHE A 201 -8.05 -9.29 -15.09
N THR A 202 -6.85 -8.78 -14.86
CA THR A 202 -6.06 -9.01 -13.64
C THR A 202 -5.41 -7.69 -13.23
N ILE A 203 -5.33 -7.45 -11.92
CA ILE A 203 -4.61 -6.30 -11.38
C ILE A 203 -3.40 -6.75 -10.59
N THR A 204 -2.25 -6.16 -10.91
CA THR A 204 -0.99 -6.37 -10.21
C THR A 204 -0.46 -5.03 -9.75
N THR A 205 -0.18 -4.89 -8.46
CA THR A 205 0.50 -3.69 -7.94
C THR A 205 2.02 -3.84 -8.08
N SER A 206 2.74 -2.71 -8.14
CA SER A 206 4.22 -2.68 -8.23
C SER A 206 4.93 -3.51 -7.15
N ARG A 207 4.23 -3.79 -6.05
CA ARG A 207 4.73 -4.52 -4.90
C ARG A 207 4.31 -6.00 -4.89
N GLN A 208 3.19 -6.36 -5.52
CA GLN A 208 2.80 -7.77 -5.71
C GLN A 208 3.77 -8.50 -6.63
N MET A 209 4.34 -7.84 -7.65
CA MET A 209 5.39 -8.43 -8.49
C MET A 209 6.62 -8.92 -7.70
N ASN A 210 6.83 -8.35 -6.51
CA ASN A 210 7.91 -8.71 -5.59
C ASN A 210 7.46 -9.62 -4.44
N SER A 211 6.27 -10.23 -4.51
CA SER A 211 5.68 -11.13 -3.50
C SER A 211 5.21 -12.45 -4.14
N MET A 212 5.19 -13.55 -3.37
CA MET A 212 4.59 -14.82 -3.84
C MET A 212 3.09 -14.71 -4.12
N ALA A 213 2.43 -13.65 -3.65
CA ALA A 213 1.06 -13.36 -4.05
C ALA A 213 0.92 -13.19 -5.58
N ALA A 214 1.99 -12.87 -6.31
CA ALA A 214 1.99 -12.88 -7.79
C ALA A 214 1.99 -14.30 -8.40
N LEU A 215 2.30 -15.35 -7.63
CA LEU A 215 2.30 -16.75 -8.09
C LEU A 215 0.98 -17.47 -7.82
N ILE A 216 0.08 -16.86 -7.05
CA ILE A 216 -1.23 -17.40 -6.71
C ILE A 216 -2.27 -16.50 -7.38
N PRO A 217 -3.05 -16.99 -8.35
CA PRO A 217 -4.14 -16.19 -8.92
C PRO A 217 -5.05 -15.71 -7.78
N PRO A 218 -5.42 -14.42 -7.73
CA PRO A 218 -6.33 -13.93 -6.71
C PRO A 218 -7.65 -14.71 -6.78
N ASP A 219 -8.20 -15.08 -5.61
CA ASP A 219 -9.55 -15.65 -5.54
C ASP A 219 -10.54 -14.62 -6.09
N ARG A 220 -11.05 -14.89 -7.29
CA ARG A 220 -12.06 -14.05 -7.94
C ARG A 220 -13.37 -14.19 -7.20
N SER A 221 -13.67 -13.20 -6.38
CA SER A 221 -14.97 -13.03 -5.72
C SER A 221 -15.70 -11.85 -6.37
N GLY A 222 -16.32 -12.08 -7.52
CA GLY A 222 -17.19 -11.11 -8.23
C GLY A 222 -16.56 -10.45 -9.46
N ASP A 223 -17.31 -9.54 -10.08
CA ASP A 223 -16.92 -8.80 -11.31
C ASP A 223 -16.02 -7.58 -11.03
N SER A 224 -15.66 -7.35 -9.76
CA SER A 224 -14.86 -6.21 -9.31
C SER A 224 -13.63 -6.62 -8.51
N GLU A 225 -12.51 -5.89 -8.69
CA GLU A 225 -11.30 -6.03 -7.87
C GLU A 225 -11.03 -4.74 -7.07
N PHE A 226 -10.48 -4.88 -5.86
CA PHE A 226 -10.18 -3.76 -4.96
C PHE A 226 -8.68 -3.66 -4.69
N ILE A 227 -8.11 -2.45 -4.82
CA ILE A 227 -6.72 -2.18 -4.51
C ILE A 227 -6.60 -1.12 -3.44
N ALA A 228 -6.03 -1.48 -2.30
CA ALA A 228 -5.70 -0.53 -1.24
C ALA A 228 -4.59 0.43 -1.69
N LEU A 229 -4.78 1.71 -1.38
CA LEU A 229 -3.81 2.78 -1.59
C LEU A 229 -3.04 3.08 -0.29
N PRO A 230 -1.77 3.53 -0.41
CA PRO A 230 -1.02 3.93 0.77
C PRO A 230 -1.64 5.21 1.34
N PRO A 231 -1.67 5.38 2.67
CA PRO A 231 -2.29 6.55 3.30
C PRO A 231 -1.43 7.83 3.19
N GLN A 232 -0.23 7.74 2.61
CA GLN A 232 0.73 8.84 2.56
C GLN A 232 0.39 9.86 1.48
N ILE A 233 0.20 11.10 1.90
CA ILE A 233 -0.03 12.23 1.01
C ILE A 233 1.21 12.45 0.14
N ASN A 234 0.98 12.82 -1.11
CA ASN A 234 1.98 13.04 -2.15
C ASN A 234 2.84 11.84 -2.48
N THR A 235 2.43 10.63 -2.12
CA THR A 235 3.12 9.42 -2.58
C THR A 235 2.39 8.77 -3.74
N VAL A 236 3.15 8.20 -4.66
CA VAL A 236 2.63 7.53 -5.84
C VAL A 236 2.64 6.03 -5.66
N ARG A 237 1.65 5.34 -6.23
CA ARG A 237 1.61 3.89 -6.36
C ARG A 237 1.31 3.54 -7.81
N ALA A 238 2.11 2.65 -8.39
CA ALA A 238 1.89 2.12 -9.71
C ALA A 238 1.10 0.80 -9.64
N ILE A 239 0.15 0.64 -10.56
CA ILE A 239 -0.75 -0.51 -10.69
C ILE A 239 -0.75 -0.90 -12.16
N GLN A 240 -0.51 -2.18 -12.46
CA GLN A 240 -0.71 -2.77 -13.78
C GLN A 240 -2.09 -3.42 -13.83
N CYS A 241 -2.87 -3.09 -14.83
CA CYS A 241 -4.14 -3.69 -15.17
C CYS A 241 -3.99 -4.39 -16.51
N LYS A 242 -4.00 -5.73 -16.51
CA LYS A 242 -3.87 -6.53 -17.72
C LYS A 242 -5.25 -7.00 -18.17
N LEU A 243 -5.71 -6.50 -19.32
CA LEU A 243 -7.00 -6.84 -19.93
C LEU A 243 -6.81 -7.98 -20.93
N THR A 244 -7.50 -9.10 -20.72
CA THR A 244 -7.37 -10.29 -21.55
C THR A 244 -8.52 -10.35 -22.56
N PRO A 245 -8.25 -10.23 -23.87
CA PRO A 245 -9.31 -10.31 -24.88
C PRO A 245 -9.73 -11.77 -25.10
N VAL A 246 -10.87 -11.96 -25.77
CA VAL A 246 -11.27 -13.27 -26.28
C VAL A 246 -10.36 -13.72 -27.43
N VAL A 247 -9.87 -12.77 -28.24
CA VAL A 247 -8.98 -13.03 -29.40
C VAL A 247 -7.89 -11.95 -29.47
N GLY A 248 -6.64 -12.38 -29.67
CA GLY A 248 -5.46 -11.54 -29.84
C GLY A 248 -4.69 -11.30 -28.53
N ASP A 249 -3.74 -10.37 -28.58
CA ASP A 249 -2.87 -10.02 -27.45
C ASP A 249 -3.59 -9.25 -26.34
N ALA A 250 -3.16 -9.50 -25.11
CA ALA A 250 -3.57 -8.76 -23.93
C ALA A 250 -3.17 -7.29 -24.01
N LEU A 251 -3.92 -6.43 -23.34
CA LEU A 251 -3.56 -5.03 -23.18
C LEU A 251 -3.09 -4.76 -21.75
N ASP A 252 -1.89 -4.22 -21.62
CA ASP A 252 -1.37 -3.75 -20.34
C ASP A 252 -1.62 -2.24 -20.21
N LEU A 253 -2.44 -1.87 -19.22
CA LEU A 253 -2.64 -0.50 -18.76
C LEU A 253 -1.88 -0.29 -17.46
N PHE A 254 -1.17 0.81 -17.34
CA PHE A 254 -0.45 1.19 -16.13
C PHE A 254 -1.09 2.44 -15.54
N LEU A 255 -1.51 2.34 -14.29
CA LEU A 255 -2.10 3.42 -13.52
C LEU A 255 -1.09 3.89 -12.50
N VAL A 256 -0.80 5.18 -12.49
CA VAL A 256 -0.03 5.81 -11.40
C VAL A 256 -0.98 6.65 -10.57
N CYS A 257 -1.17 6.25 -9.33
CA CYS A 257 -2.12 6.84 -8.39
C CYS A 257 -1.38 7.70 -7.38
N GLN A 258 -1.84 8.93 -7.14
CA GLN A 258 -1.32 9.85 -6.13
C GLN A 258 -2.41 10.26 -5.15
N VAL A 259 -2.14 10.14 -3.86
CA VAL A 259 -3.01 10.70 -2.80
C VAL A 259 -2.60 12.15 -2.57
N GLU A 260 -3.41 13.15 -2.96
CA GLU A 260 -2.99 14.57 -2.91
C GLU A 260 -3.28 15.27 -1.58
N GLY A 261 -4.24 14.78 -0.81
CA GLY A 261 -4.55 15.40 0.47
C GLY A 261 -5.74 14.78 1.18
N SER A 262 -5.89 15.16 2.44
CA SER A 262 -6.99 14.74 3.31
C SER A 262 -7.79 15.95 3.80
N ARG A 263 -9.12 15.92 3.67
CA ARG A 263 -10.02 16.89 4.32
C ARG A 263 -10.85 16.14 5.36
N LYS A 264 -11.16 16.78 6.50
CA LYS A 264 -12.16 16.20 7.42
C LYS A 264 -13.49 16.10 6.69
N LYS A 265 -14.14 14.93 6.71
CA LYS A 265 -15.54 14.84 6.30
C LYS A 265 -16.35 15.76 7.21
N LYS A 266 -17.14 16.64 6.61
CA LYS A 266 -18.09 17.51 7.32
C LYS A 266 -19.27 16.69 7.81
#